data_AF-A0AAV0U406-F1
#
_entry.id   AF-A0AAV0U406-F1
#
_cell.length_a   1.000
_cell.length_b   1.000
_cell.length_c   1.000
_cell.angle_alpha   90.00
_cell.angle_beta   90.00
_cell.angle_gamma   90.00
#
_symmetry.space_group_name_H-M   'P 1'
#
loop_
_entity.id
_entity.type
_entity.pdbx_description
1 polymer ?
#
loop_
_entity_poly.entity_id
_entity_poly.type
_entity_poly.pdbx_seq_one_letter_code
_entity_poly.pdbx_strand_id
1 'polypeptide(L)'
;MQKSATCLIVMLFCIAVVQGHSWIDCLDTDRTIVYNRGPEYIYGGNNTNGMCAGYMKNYVGRGDPDVNNKMTFKILIADVANNAAVCTTDAWDYSNWRTRLTLSAGATFYFGYTSNGHIIKEQVAGITFYGLYWTGVPETSLESTFDLTVDKLLDDQLHNFDDGNCGEAYTDKALTIPSGRAGDGYPCVATFTLPIGTPAGIYDLFWYWKFYDGDTNSSISTSNGIYGGAAYTSCFQVEVTA
;
A
#
# COMPACT_ATOMS: atom_id res chain seq x y z
N MET A 1 44.31 24.19 -38.32
CA MET A 1 43.77 22.81 -38.25
C MET A 1 44.71 22.06 -37.32
N GLN A 2 44.35 21.76 -36.07
CA GLN A 2 43.49 20.64 -35.70
C GLN A 2 42.97 20.90 -34.27
N LYS A 3 41.65 20.91 -34.10
CA LYS A 3 40.97 20.96 -32.80
C LYS A 3 41.06 19.57 -32.19
N SER A 4 41.39 19.47 -30.90
CA SER A 4 41.07 18.28 -30.11
C SER A 4 40.41 18.70 -28.81
N ALA A 5 39.23 18.14 -28.61
CA ALA A 5 38.25 18.48 -27.61
C ALA A 5 38.54 17.79 -26.27
N THR A 6 38.19 18.53 -25.22
CA THR A 6 37.64 18.15 -23.92
C THR A 6 37.31 16.67 -23.68
N CYS A 7 37.68 16.14 -22.52
CA CYS A 7 36.88 15.12 -21.83
C CYS A 7 36.90 15.38 -20.32
N LEU A 8 35.96 16.22 -19.87
CA LEU A 8 35.62 16.38 -18.46
C LEU A 8 34.57 15.31 -18.16
N ILE A 9 34.95 14.22 -17.51
CA ILE A 9 34.01 13.20 -17.03
C ILE A 9 33.33 13.77 -15.78
N VAL A 10 32.15 14.36 -15.95
CA VAL A 10 31.20 14.59 -14.86
C VAL A 10 30.40 13.30 -14.73
N MET A 11 30.77 12.46 -13.76
CA MET A 11 29.96 11.31 -13.34
C MET A 11 28.76 11.87 -12.58
N LEU A 12 27.68 12.16 -13.30
CA LEU A 12 26.38 12.43 -12.69
C LEU A 12 25.87 11.09 -12.14
N PHE A 13 26.07 10.84 -10.85
CA PHE A 13 25.29 9.83 -10.13
C PHE A 13 23.84 10.31 -10.14
N CYS A 14 23.08 9.92 -11.17
CA CYS A 14 21.62 9.92 -11.09
C CYS A 14 21.24 8.86 -10.05
N ILE A 15 21.18 9.26 -8.78
CA ILE A 15 20.52 8.49 -7.74
C ILE A 15 19.04 8.51 -8.12
N ALA A 16 18.59 7.47 -8.83
CA ALA A 16 17.19 7.29 -9.12
C ALA A 16 16.48 6.99 -7.80
N VAL A 17 15.89 8.03 -7.18
CA VAL A 17 14.92 7.83 -6.11
C VAL A 17 13.75 7.11 -6.75
N VAL A 18 13.62 5.80 -6.50
CA VAL A 18 12.48 5.04 -7.01
C VAL A 18 11.22 5.60 -6.37
N GLN A 19 10.33 6.14 -7.21
CA GLN A 19 9.06 6.71 -6.80
C GLN A 19 8.09 5.54 -6.61
N GLY A 20 7.90 5.12 -5.35
CA GLY A 20 6.88 4.13 -5.00
C GLY A 20 5.48 4.72 -5.17
N HIS A 21 4.54 3.85 -5.52
CA HIS A 21 3.11 4.14 -5.65
C HIS A 21 2.38 2.96 -5.05
N SER A 22 2.02 3.02 -3.78
CA SER A 22 1.43 1.87 -3.09
C SER A 22 0.09 2.24 -2.49
N TRP A 23 -0.87 1.35 -2.67
CA TRP A 23 -2.23 1.49 -2.18
C TRP A 23 -2.90 0.11 -2.06
N ILE A 24 -4.07 0.09 -1.43
CA ILE A 24 -4.93 -1.10 -1.35
C ILE A 24 -5.86 -1.17 -2.56
N ASP A 25 -5.79 -2.26 -3.31
CA ASP A 25 -6.62 -2.49 -4.49
C ASP A 25 -7.95 -3.18 -4.21
N CYS A 26 -7.94 -4.08 -3.22
CA CYS A 26 -9.01 -5.04 -3.01
C CYS A 26 -9.14 -5.35 -1.52
N LEU A 27 -10.33 -5.22 -0.95
CA LEU A 27 -10.67 -5.71 0.39
C LEU A 27 -11.73 -6.80 0.27
N ASP A 28 -11.54 -7.92 0.97
CA ASP A 28 -12.50 -9.03 0.97
C ASP A 28 -12.39 -9.89 2.23
N THR A 29 -13.43 -10.65 2.53
CA THR A 29 -13.42 -11.73 3.53
C THR A 29 -12.95 -13.06 2.95
N ASP A 30 -12.87 -13.20 1.63
CA ASP A 30 -12.30 -14.36 0.96
C ASP A 30 -10.88 -14.05 0.47
N ARG A 31 -9.89 -14.68 1.13
CA ARG A 31 -8.48 -14.58 0.74
C ARG A 31 -8.24 -15.01 -0.70
N THR A 32 -9.05 -15.92 -1.25
CA THR A 32 -8.95 -16.39 -2.64
C THR A 32 -9.25 -15.26 -3.62
N ILE A 33 -10.24 -14.42 -3.32
CA ILE A 33 -10.56 -13.24 -4.14
C ILE A 33 -9.39 -12.26 -4.09
N VAL A 34 -8.88 -11.97 -2.89
CA VAL A 34 -7.77 -11.01 -2.72
C VAL A 34 -6.48 -11.50 -3.39
N TYR A 35 -6.10 -12.76 -3.19
CA TYR A 35 -4.81 -13.28 -3.62
C TYR A 35 -4.84 -13.97 -4.98
N ASN A 36 -5.60 -15.07 -5.10
CA ASN A 36 -5.57 -15.92 -6.30
C ASN A 36 -6.14 -15.22 -7.52
N ARG A 37 -7.11 -14.33 -7.30
CA ARG A 37 -7.71 -13.50 -8.35
C ARG A 37 -7.07 -12.11 -8.47
N GLY A 38 -5.95 -11.89 -7.79
CA GLY A 38 -5.08 -10.70 -7.92
C GLY A 38 -4.84 -10.26 -9.36
N PRO A 39 -4.38 -11.17 -10.26
CA PRO A 39 -4.13 -10.82 -11.64
C PRO A 39 -5.36 -10.30 -12.39
N GLU A 40 -6.56 -10.77 -12.02
CA GLU A 40 -7.80 -10.31 -12.64
C GLU A 40 -8.07 -8.85 -12.29
N TYR A 41 -8.12 -8.47 -11.01
CA TYR A 41 -8.47 -7.10 -10.67
C TYR A 41 -7.33 -6.10 -10.91
N ILE A 42 -6.05 -6.52 -10.87
CA ILE A 42 -4.90 -5.65 -11.16
C ILE A 42 -4.81 -5.31 -12.65
N TYR A 43 -5.07 -6.28 -13.54
CA TYR A 43 -4.87 -6.11 -14.99
C TYR A 43 -6.18 -6.09 -15.82
N GLY A 44 -7.33 -6.38 -15.21
CA GLY A 44 -8.62 -6.48 -15.88
C GLY A 44 -9.27 -5.14 -16.25
N GLY A 45 -8.67 -4.02 -15.83
CA GLY A 45 -9.15 -2.67 -16.14
C GLY A 45 -10.55 -2.43 -15.60
N ASN A 46 -11.44 -1.86 -16.43
CA ASN A 46 -12.82 -1.56 -16.02
C ASN A 46 -13.71 -2.81 -15.88
N ASN A 47 -13.32 -3.93 -16.47
CA ASN A 47 -14.15 -5.15 -16.46
C ASN A 47 -14.21 -5.82 -15.08
N THR A 48 -13.33 -5.42 -14.18
CA THR A 48 -13.19 -6.00 -12.83
C THR A 48 -13.62 -5.01 -11.73
N ASN A 49 -14.25 -3.91 -12.11
CA ASN A 49 -14.91 -3.01 -11.16
C ASN A 49 -16.02 -3.76 -10.39
N GLY A 50 -16.01 -3.68 -9.06
CA GLY A 50 -16.98 -4.38 -8.20
C GLY A 50 -16.63 -5.84 -7.91
N MET A 51 -15.44 -6.31 -8.29
CA MET A 51 -14.99 -7.68 -8.04
C MET A 51 -14.70 -8.00 -6.57
N CYS A 52 -14.17 -7.04 -5.82
CA CYS A 52 -13.89 -7.15 -4.39
C CYS A 52 -15.08 -6.65 -3.55
N ALA A 53 -15.26 -7.21 -2.36
CA ALA A 53 -16.34 -6.83 -1.45
C ALA A 53 -16.18 -5.44 -0.83
N GLY A 54 -14.96 -4.86 -0.83
CA GLY A 54 -14.72 -3.49 -0.38
C GLY A 54 -13.54 -2.81 -1.08
N TYR A 55 -13.50 -1.48 -0.99
CA TYR A 55 -12.48 -0.64 -1.61
C TYR A 55 -11.97 0.47 -0.69
N MET A 56 -10.77 0.95 -1.00
CA MET A 56 -10.26 2.17 -0.40
C MET A 56 -11.08 3.41 -0.81
N LYS A 57 -10.92 4.48 -0.03
CA LYS A 57 -11.55 5.76 -0.26
C LYS A 57 -11.36 6.21 -1.70
N ASN A 58 -12.46 6.56 -2.37
CA ASN A 58 -12.49 7.13 -3.72
C ASN A 58 -11.77 6.29 -4.79
N TYR A 59 -11.73 4.96 -4.61
CA TYR A 59 -11.04 4.07 -5.53
C TYR A 59 -11.55 4.20 -6.97
N VAL A 60 -10.68 4.65 -7.88
CA VAL A 60 -11.08 4.93 -9.27
C VAL A 60 -11.17 3.68 -10.14
N GLY A 61 -10.61 2.56 -9.67
CA GLY A 61 -10.52 1.31 -10.42
C GLY A 61 -9.34 1.28 -11.38
N ARG A 62 -8.88 0.09 -11.73
CA ARG A 62 -7.69 -0.13 -12.58
C ARG A 62 -7.87 0.23 -14.05
N GLY A 63 -9.09 0.49 -14.49
CA GLY A 63 -9.35 1.00 -15.83
C GLY A 63 -9.17 2.51 -15.98
N ASP A 64 -8.95 3.25 -14.89
CA ASP A 64 -8.60 4.67 -14.94
C ASP A 64 -7.12 4.84 -15.35
N PRO A 65 -6.81 5.60 -16.41
CA PRO A 65 -5.43 5.78 -16.89
C PRO A 65 -4.53 6.52 -15.89
N ASP A 66 -5.11 7.16 -14.87
CA ASP A 66 -4.42 7.96 -13.86
C ASP A 66 -4.54 7.35 -12.46
N VAL A 67 -4.89 6.06 -12.35
CA VAL A 67 -5.05 5.34 -11.07
C VAL A 67 -3.83 5.50 -10.15
N ASN A 68 -2.61 5.53 -10.70
CA ASN A 68 -1.39 5.66 -9.90
C ASN A 68 -1.34 6.96 -9.13
N ASN A 69 -1.66 8.08 -9.78
CA ASN A 69 -1.60 9.38 -9.14
C ASN A 69 -2.81 9.58 -8.23
N LYS A 70 -3.99 9.10 -8.63
CA LYS A 70 -5.22 9.27 -7.85
C LYS A 70 -5.26 8.39 -6.60
N MET A 71 -4.64 7.22 -6.61
CA MET A 71 -4.65 6.30 -5.46
C MET A 71 -3.41 6.35 -4.59
N THR A 72 -2.32 6.93 -5.08
CA THR A 72 -1.14 7.11 -4.24
C THR A 72 -1.29 8.32 -3.33
N PHE A 73 -1.44 8.07 -2.03
CA PHE A 73 -1.27 9.10 -1.00
C PHE A 73 0.14 8.98 -0.40
N LYS A 74 1.02 9.91 -0.73
CA LYS A 74 2.45 9.89 -0.37
C LYS A 74 2.77 10.98 0.64
N ILE A 75 3.52 10.63 1.69
CA ILE A 75 3.98 11.56 2.73
C ILE A 75 5.50 11.47 2.81
N LEU A 76 6.23 12.57 2.62
CA LEU A 76 7.70 12.54 2.72
C LEU A 76 8.12 12.37 4.19
N ILE A 77 9.28 11.76 4.45
CA ILE A 77 9.80 11.59 5.83
C ILE A 77 9.78 12.93 6.60
N ALA A 78 10.19 14.02 5.95
CA ALA A 78 10.21 15.35 6.55
C ALA A 78 8.80 15.79 7.00
N ASP A 79 7.75 15.40 6.28
CA ASP A 79 6.37 15.76 6.59
C ASP A 79 5.76 14.84 7.65
N VAL A 80 6.22 13.57 7.74
CA VAL A 80 5.80 12.64 8.80
C VAL A 80 6.10 13.24 10.19
N ALA A 81 7.29 13.85 10.36
CA ALA A 81 7.68 14.50 11.60
C ALA A 81 6.95 15.83 11.87
N ASN A 82 6.24 16.38 10.87
CA ASN A 82 5.53 17.66 10.93
C ASN A 82 4.00 17.50 10.96
N ASN A 83 3.52 16.36 11.44
CA ASN A 83 2.09 16.07 11.59
C ASN A 83 1.27 16.14 10.29
N ALA A 84 1.78 15.53 9.22
CA ALA A 84 1.08 15.47 7.94
C ALA A 84 -0.27 14.75 8.04
N ALA A 85 -1.21 15.12 7.17
CA ALA A 85 -2.46 14.39 7.01
C ALA A 85 -2.20 12.94 6.58
N VAL A 86 -2.99 12.00 7.08
CA VAL A 86 -2.88 10.56 6.72
C VAL A 86 -3.88 10.13 5.64
N CYS A 87 -4.78 11.04 5.27
CA CYS A 87 -5.83 10.80 4.29
C CYS A 87 -6.17 12.05 3.48
N THR A 88 -6.83 11.87 2.33
CA THR A 88 -7.43 13.01 1.61
C THR A 88 -8.61 13.57 2.38
N THR A 89 -8.83 14.89 2.26
CA THR A 89 -9.97 15.60 2.84
C THR A 89 -11.27 15.41 2.05
N ASP A 90 -11.23 14.66 0.95
CA ASP A 90 -12.41 14.41 0.13
C ASP A 90 -13.50 13.71 0.94
N ALA A 91 -14.76 13.88 0.55
CA ALA A 91 -15.84 13.09 1.14
C ALA A 91 -15.64 11.59 0.82
N TRP A 92 -16.14 10.74 1.69
CA TRP A 92 -16.21 9.29 1.44
C TRP A 92 -17.22 9.00 0.32
N ASP A 93 -16.76 8.49 -0.82
CA ASP A 93 -17.62 8.03 -1.92
C ASP A 93 -17.62 6.49 -2.06
N TYR A 94 -18.68 5.88 -1.54
CA TYR A 94 -19.02 4.47 -1.74
C TYR A 94 -20.25 4.32 -2.63
N SER A 95 -20.26 5.00 -3.78
CA SER A 95 -21.30 4.89 -4.80
C SER A 95 -20.92 3.94 -5.95
N ASN A 96 -21.92 3.61 -6.77
CA ASN A 96 -21.79 2.69 -7.91
C ASN A 96 -21.37 1.28 -7.46
N TRP A 97 -20.24 0.79 -7.98
CA TRP A 97 -19.70 -0.53 -7.67
C TRP A 97 -18.75 -0.51 -6.46
N ARG A 98 -18.42 0.67 -5.93
CA ARG A 98 -17.57 0.81 -4.74
C ARG A 98 -18.42 0.58 -3.50
N THR A 99 -17.93 -0.29 -2.63
CA THR A 99 -18.58 -0.64 -1.37
C THR A 99 -17.58 -0.53 -0.21
N ARG A 100 -18.11 -0.32 0.99
CA ARG A 100 -17.39 -0.63 2.22
C ARG A 100 -17.35 -2.14 2.37
N LEU A 101 -16.31 -2.65 3.00
CA LEU A 101 -16.32 -4.04 3.41
C LEU A 101 -17.27 -4.19 4.62
N THR A 102 -18.28 -5.03 4.50
CA THR A 102 -19.21 -5.34 5.60
C THR A 102 -18.71 -6.55 6.38
N LEU A 103 -18.62 -6.43 7.70
CA LEU A 103 -18.02 -7.42 8.58
C LEU A 103 -18.84 -7.63 9.86
N SER A 104 -18.78 -8.83 10.43
CA SER A 104 -19.18 -9.05 11.82
C SER A 104 -17.98 -8.85 12.76
N ALA A 105 -18.22 -8.47 14.02
CA ALA A 105 -17.18 -8.48 15.04
C ALA A 105 -16.52 -9.87 15.16
N GLY A 106 -15.20 -9.93 15.25
CA GLY A 106 -14.45 -11.19 15.23
C GLY A 106 -14.19 -11.78 13.83
N ALA A 107 -14.71 -11.19 12.75
CA ALA A 107 -14.45 -11.66 11.40
C ALA A 107 -13.02 -11.35 10.95
N THR A 108 -12.42 -12.29 10.23
CA THR A 108 -11.16 -12.07 9.50
C THR A 108 -11.45 -11.47 8.14
N PHE A 109 -10.63 -10.51 7.74
CA PHE A 109 -10.64 -9.90 6.43
C PHE A 109 -9.22 -9.73 5.89
N TYR A 110 -9.15 -9.52 4.59
CA TYR A 110 -7.93 -9.48 3.83
C TYR A 110 -7.92 -8.23 2.94
N PHE A 111 -6.73 -7.73 2.66
CA PHE A 111 -6.57 -6.76 1.58
C PHE A 111 -5.29 -6.98 0.79
N GLY A 112 -5.40 -6.70 -0.51
CA GLY A 112 -4.33 -6.85 -1.49
C GLY A 112 -3.71 -5.51 -1.81
N TYR A 113 -2.38 -5.46 -1.82
CA TYR A 113 -1.61 -4.25 -2.13
C TYR A 113 -0.31 -4.61 -2.88
N THR A 114 0.29 -3.61 -3.50
CA THR A 114 1.54 -3.75 -4.28
C THR A 114 2.50 -2.61 -3.94
N SER A 115 3.82 -2.83 -3.98
CA SER A 115 4.81 -1.79 -3.61
C SER A 115 4.89 -0.62 -4.59
N ASN A 116 4.52 -0.85 -5.85
CA ASN A 116 4.57 0.16 -6.90
C ASN A 116 3.43 0.02 -7.91
N GLY A 117 2.21 -0.20 -7.41
CA GLY A 117 0.98 -0.18 -8.17
C GLY A 117 0.81 -1.37 -9.09
N HIS A 118 1.85 -1.92 -9.70
CA HIS A 118 1.73 -2.94 -10.75
C HIS A 118 2.83 -3.98 -10.70
N ILE A 119 3.89 -3.70 -9.94
CA ILE A 119 5.09 -4.56 -9.86
C ILE A 119 5.66 -4.49 -8.45
N ILE A 120 6.25 -5.60 -8.00
CA ILE A 120 7.00 -5.69 -6.75
C ILE A 120 8.49 -5.71 -7.11
N LYS A 121 9.10 -4.53 -7.22
CA LYS A 121 10.53 -4.37 -7.56
C LYS A 121 11.42 -4.11 -6.35
N GLU A 122 10.84 -4.04 -5.17
CA GLU A 122 11.54 -3.53 -4.00
C GLU A 122 12.08 -4.68 -3.15
N GLN A 123 13.32 -5.11 -3.44
CA GLN A 123 14.10 -5.99 -2.56
C GLN A 123 14.16 -5.48 -1.10
N VAL A 124 14.01 -4.16 -0.92
CA VAL A 124 13.99 -3.49 0.38
C VAL A 124 12.62 -3.51 1.08
N ALA A 125 11.53 -3.82 0.39
CA ALA A 125 10.20 -3.85 1.00
C ALA A 125 10.13 -4.90 2.12
N GLY A 126 10.87 -6.00 1.99
CA GLY A 126 10.97 -7.05 3.00
C GLY A 126 11.63 -6.67 4.32
N ILE A 127 12.21 -5.48 4.44
CA ILE A 127 12.74 -4.94 5.71
C ILE A 127 11.94 -3.73 6.20
N THR A 128 10.79 -3.45 5.58
CA THR A 128 9.91 -2.33 5.94
C THR A 128 8.59 -2.82 6.51
N PHE A 129 7.94 -1.94 7.26
CA PHE A 129 6.74 -2.29 8.01
C PHE A 129 5.56 -1.38 7.69
N TYR A 130 4.37 -1.94 7.77
CA TYR A 130 3.13 -1.18 7.78
C TYR A 130 2.34 -1.46 9.07
N GLY A 131 1.40 -0.57 9.36
CA GLY A 131 0.37 -0.78 10.37
C GLY A 131 -1.01 -0.54 9.78
N LEU A 132 -2.01 -1.17 10.39
CA LEU A 132 -3.41 -0.84 10.15
C LEU A 132 -3.96 -0.14 11.38
N TYR A 133 -4.34 1.12 11.22
CA TYR A 133 -4.71 1.98 12.32
C TYR A 133 -6.19 2.34 12.29
N TRP A 134 -6.77 2.57 13.46
CA TRP A 134 -8.15 3.00 13.64
C TRP A 134 -8.35 3.62 15.03
N THR A 135 -9.49 4.25 15.27
CA THR A 135 -9.85 4.82 16.58
C THR A 135 -10.49 3.79 17.52
N GLY A 136 -11.03 2.70 16.98
CA GLY A 136 -11.88 1.74 17.70
C GLY A 136 -13.28 2.27 18.03
N VAL A 137 -13.65 3.46 17.54
CA VAL A 137 -14.95 4.09 17.81
C VAL A 137 -15.66 4.40 16.48
N PRO A 138 -16.93 4.02 16.29
CA PRO A 138 -17.68 4.34 15.07
C PRO A 138 -17.69 5.84 14.76
N GLU A 139 -17.68 6.18 13.47
CA GLU A 139 -17.81 7.55 12.96
C GLU A 139 -16.74 8.54 13.47
N THR A 140 -15.56 8.02 13.79
CA THR A 140 -14.39 8.83 14.18
C THR A 140 -13.18 8.48 13.31
N SER A 141 -12.25 9.43 13.19
CA SER A 141 -11.14 9.36 12.24
C SER A 141 -9.80 9.66 12.92
N LEU A 142 -8.71 9.18 12.32
CA LEU A 142 -7.34 9.63 12.60
C LEU A 142 -7.00 10.69 11.55
N GLU A 143 -6.55 11.86 11.99
CA GLU A 143 -6.40 13.00 11.07
C GLU A 143 -4.97 13.09 10.52
N SER A 144 -3.98 12.66 11.31
CA SER A 144 -2.59 13.01 11.09
C SER A 144 -1.58 11.95 11.53
N THR A 145 -0.33 12.10 11.10
CA THR A 145 0.74 11.15 11.41
C THR A 145 1.05 11.04 12.89
N PHE A 146 0.69 12.03 13.73
CA PHE A 146 0.83 11.93 15.18
C PHE A 146 -0.25 11.07 15.84
N ASP A 147 -1.38 10.85 15.16
CA ASP A 147 -2.45 9.98 15.65
C ASP A 147 -2.11 8.48 15.43
N LEU A 148 -1.08 8.18 14.64
CA LEU A 148 -0.64 6.82 14.30
C LEU A 148 0.23 6.21 15.41
N THR A 149 -0.34 6.04 16.60
CA THR A 149 0.32 5.46 17.77
C THR A 149 0.07 3.96 17.89
N VAL A 150 0.85 3.28 18.75
CA VAL A 150 0.76 1.82 18.94
C VAL A 150 -0.63 1.40 19.44
N ASP A 151 -1.26 2.19 20.32
CA ASP A 151 -2.61 1.93 20.84
C ASP A 151 -3.72 2.13 19.80
N LYS A 152 -3.38 2.64 18.60
CA LYS A 152 -4.29 2.78 17.47
C LYS A 152 -4.11 1.69 16.42
N LEU A 153 -3.18 0.76 16.61
CA LEU A 153 -3.07 -0.42 15.75
C LEU A 153 -4.28 -1.34 15.98
N LEU A 154 -4.85 -1.87 14.90
CA LEU A 154 -6.02 -2.75 14.98
C LEU A 154 -5.72 -4.03 15.78
N ASP A 155 -4.50 -4.55 15.65
CA ASP A 155 -4.05 -5.80 16.26
C ASP A 155 -2.76 -5.64 17.10
N ASP A 156 -2.51 -4.42 17.60
CA ASP A 156 -1.40 -4.05 18.48
C ASP A 156 0.02 -4.28 17.91
N GLN A 157 0.17 -4.51 16.60
CA GLN A 157 1.47 -4.79 15.99
C GLN A 157 1.68 -4.16 14.60
N LEU A 158 2.96 -3.99 14.26
CA LEU A 158 3.38 -3.69 12.90
C LEU A 158 3.65 -4.99 12.14
N HIS A 159 3.43 -4.94 10.84
CA HIS A 159 3.55 -6.09 9.94
C HIS A 159 4.63 -5.83 8.90
N ASN A 160 5.36 -6.87 8.51
CA ASN A 160 6.24 -6.79 7.33
C ASN A 160 5.40 -6.45 6.10
N PHE A 161 5.86 -5.51 5.29
CA PHE A 161 5.20 -5.20 4.01
C PHE A 161 5.24 -6.39 3.04
N ASP A 162 6.37 -7.10 3.01
CA ASP A 162 6.52 -8.29 2.19
C ASP A 162 5.95 -9.51 2.93
N ASP A 163 4.93 -10.15 2.35
CA ASP A 163 4.29 -11.33 2.93
C ASP A 163 5.05 -12.64 2.68
N GLY A 164 6.23 -12.56 2.05
CA GLY A 164 7.07 -13.70 1.73
C GLY A 164 6.70 -14.41 0.43
N ASN A 165 5.64 -13.99 -0.26
CA ASN A 165 5.11 -14.71 -1.41
C ASN A 165 4.85 -13.79 -2.62
N CYS A 166 4.42 -12.56 -2.36
CA CYS A 166 4.32 -11.52 -3.37
C CYS A 166 5.71 -11.15 -3.94
N GLY A 167 5.81 -10.87 -5.24
CA GLY A 167 7.08 -10.54 -5.89
C GLY A 167 7.13 -10.85 -7.38
N GLU A 168 8.03 -10.19 -8.11
CA GLU A 168 8.37 -10.57 -9.49
C GLU A 168 8.76 -12.05 -9.55
N ALA A 169 8.31 -12.77 -10.58
CA ALA A 169 8.60 -14.22 -10.73
C ALA A 169 10.09 -14.49 -11.01
N TYR A 170 10.82 -13.46 -11.45
CA TYR A 170 12.22 -13.55 -11.86
C TYR A 170 13.02 -12.40 -11.24
N THR A 171 14.27 -12.67 -10.91
CA THR A 171 15.18 -11.65 -10.34
C THR A 171 15.92 -10.85 -11.41
N ASP A 172 15.90 -11.31 -12.65
CA ASP A 172 16.58 -10.71 -13.78
C ASP A 172 15.59 -10.27 -14.87
N LYS A 173 15.94 -9.18 -15.57
CA LYS A 173 15.11 -8.66 -16.67
C LYS A 173 14.97 -9.61 -17.84
N ALA A 174 15.87 -10.58 -17.99
CA ALA A 174 15.79 -11.59 -19.05
C ALA A 174 14.82 -12.73 -18.70
N LEU A 175 14.22 -12.72 -17.49
CA LEU A 175 13.24 -13.69 -17.03
C LEU A 175 13.78 -15.12 -17.02
N THR A 176 15.04 -15.29 -16.59
CA THR A 176 15.73 -16.58 -16.63
C THR A 176 16.03 -17.16 -15.26
N ILE A 177 16.05 -16.31 -14.21
CA ILE A 177 16.39 -16.70 -12.85
C ILE A 177 15.12 -16.58 -11.99
N PRO A 178 14.43 -17.69 -11.70
CA PRO A 178 13.26 -17.68 -10.84
C PRO A 178 13.59 -17.08 -9.48
N SER A 179 12.73 -16.19 -8.99
CA SER A 179 12.85 -15.59 -7.67
C SER A 179 12.32 -16.50 -6.56
N GLY A 180 11.49 -17.49 -6.92
CA GLY A 180 10.71 -18.28 -5.96
C GLY A 180 9.44 -17.58 -5.48
N ARG A 181 9.10 -16.41 -6.06
CA ARG A 181 7.86 -15.65 -5.77
C ARG A 181 6.74 -16.03 -6.72
N ALA A 182 5.52 -15.61 -6.36
CA ALA A 182 4.30 -15.92 -7.09
C ALA A 182 4.22 -15.32 -8.51
N GLY A 183 4.88 -14.18 -8.75
CA GLY A 183 4.91 -13.52 -10.04
C GLY A 183 4.07 -12.25 -10.14
N ASP A 184 4.18 -11.59 -11.29
CA ASP A 184 3.51 -10.33 -11.55
C ASP A 184 1.99 -10.49 -11.46
N GLY A 185 1.32 -9.53 -10.80
CA GLY A 185 -0.13 -9.57 -10.56
C GLY A 185 -0.56 -10.35 -9.33
N TYR A 186 0.34 -11.03 -8.62
CA TYR A 186 0.03 -11.56 -7.29
C TYR A 186 0.36 -10.51 -6.23
N PRO A 187 -0.65 -9.95 -5.55
CA PRO A 187 -0.44 -8.89 -4.55
C PRO A 187 0.18 -9.46 -3.28
N CYS A 188 0.77 -8.58 -2.48
CA CYS A 188 0.99 -8.86 -1.06
C CYS A 188 -0.37 -8.86 -0.35
N VAL A 189 -0.52 -9.73 0.64
CA VAL A 189 -1.80 -9.91 1.35
C VAL A 189 -1.63 -9.59 2.82
N ALA A 190 -2.41 -8.62 3.27
CA ALA A 190 -2.63 -8.41 4.68
C ALA A 190 -3.77 -9.29 5.20
N THR A 191 -3.67 -9.72 6.45
CA THR A 191 -4.71 -10.49 7.14
C THR A 191 -4.95 -9.87 8.50
N PHE A 192 -6.19 -9.48 8.77
CA PHE A 192 -6.57 -8.87 10.04
C PHE A 192 -7.88 -9.47 10.55
N THR A 193 -8.04 -9.50 11.86
CA THR A 193 -9.28 -9.90 12.51
C THR A 193 -9.84 -8.71 13.25
N LEU A 194 -11.09 -8.35 12.97
CA LEU A 194 -11.78 -7.29 13.71
C LEU A 194 -11.96 -7.73 15.17
N PRO A 195 -11.64 -6.92 16.18
CA PRO A 195 -11.78 -7.32 17.58
C PRO A 195 -13.18 -7.82 17.94
N ILE A 196 -13.25 -8.88 18.73
CA ILE A 196 -14.52 -9.40 19.25
C ILE A 196 -15.19 -8.33 20.11
N GLY A 197 -16.51 -8.19 19.98
CA GLY A 197 -17.28 -7.21 20.73
C GLY A 197 -17.23 -5.78 20.17
N THR A 198 -16.58 -5.58 19.01
CA THR A 198 -16.67 -4.32 18.25
C THR A 198 -18.15 -3.99 17.99
N PRO A 199 -18.65 -2.83 18.45
CA PRO A 199 -20.03 -2.42 18.20
C PRO A 199 -20.36 -2.29 16.71
N ALA A 200 -21.65 -2.38 16.37
CA ALA A 200 -22.10 -2.09 15.02
C ALA A 200 -21.88 -0.59 14.69
N GLY A 201 -21.48 -0.31 13.45
CA GLY A 201 -21.21 1.05 12.99
C GLY A 201 -20.18 1.10 11.86
N ILE A 202 -19.92 2.30 11.36
CA ILE A 202 -18.91 2.54 10.31
C ILE A 202 -17.60 2.98 10.97
N TYR A 203 -16.50 2.32 10.61
CA TYR A 203 -15.18 2.59 11.16
C TYR A 203 -14.24 3.03 10.04
N ASP A 204 -13.46 4.07 10.31
CA ASP A 204 -12.37 4.51 9.44
C ASP A 204 -11.09 3.75 9.80
N LEU A 205 -10.45 3.17 8.80
CA LEU A 205 -9.16 2.49 8.93
C LEU A 205 -8.12 3.09 7.99
N PHE A 206 -6.88 3.05 8.45
CA PHE A 206 -5.74 3.67 7.80
C PHE A 206 -4.61 2.67 7.69
N TRP A 207 -4.41 2.14 6.49
CA TRP A 207 -3.20 1.39 6.18
C TRP A 207 -2.08 2.39 5.94
N TYR A 208 -0.98 2.24 6.67
CA TYR A 208 0.16 3.16 6.63
C TYR A 208 1.47 2.38 6.52
N TRP A 209 2.13 2.49 5.37
CA TRP A 209 3.41 1.83 5.10
C TRP A 209 4.56 2.82 5.20
N LYS A 210 5.52 2.53 6.08
CA LYS A 210 6.79 3.27 6.17
C LYS A 210 7.79 2.71 5.17
N PHE A 211 7.87 3.31 3.98
CA PHE A 211 8.90 2.96 3.00
C PHE A 211 10.20 3.74 3.27
N TYR A 212 10.78 3.51 4.45
CA TYR A 212 12.03 4.09 4.93
C TYR A 212 12.47 3.35 6.21
N ASP A 213 13.69 3.60 6.68
CA ASP A 213 14.17 3.06 7.96
C ASP A 213 13.46 3.78 9.11
N GLY A 214 12.61 3.04 9.83
CA GLY A 214 11.80 3.57 10.93
C GLY A 214 12.59 3.94 12.19
N ASP A 215 13.77 3.35 12.40
CA ASP A 215 14.61 3.62 13.56
C ASP A 215 15.43 4.89 13.35
N THR A 216 15.95 5.08 12.13
CA THR A 216 16.79 6.25 11.81
C THR A 216 16.03 7.38 11.14
N ASN A 217 14.76 7.18 10.77
CA ASN A 217 13.96 8.09 9.94
C ASN A 217 14.72 8.54 8.68
N SER A 218 15.32 7.59 7.97
CA SER A 218 16.16 7.87 6.81
C SER A 218 15.87 6.95 5.63
N SER A 219 16.35 7.32 4.45
CA SER A 219 16.25 6.45 3.27
C SER A 219 17.08 5.18 3.46
N ILE A 220 16.62 4.07 2.91
CA ILE A 220 17.24 2.76 3.06
C ILE A 220 18.41 2.65 2.07
N SER A 221 19.62 2.51 2.58
CA SER A 221 20.81 2.30 1.76
C SER A 221 21.12 0.81 1.62
N THR A 222 21.27 0.33 0.39
CA THR A 222 21.70 -1.04 0.07
C THR A 222 22.91 -1.02 -0.87
N SER A 223 23.49 -2.19 -1.13
CA SER A 223 24.54 -2.35 -2.15
C SER A 223 24.08 -1.95 -3.56
N ASN A 224 22.76 -1.92 -3.79
CA ASN A 224 22.14 -1.72 -5.09
C ASN A 224 21.56 -0.29 -5.26
N GLY A 225 21.62 0.55 -4.22
CA GLY A 225 21.14 1.94 -4.29
C GLY A 225 20.53 2.45 -2.99
N ILE A 226 19.93 3.64 -3.08
CA ILE A 226 19.17 4.27 -1.99
C ILE A 226 17.69 4.20 -2.35
N TYR A 227 16.87 3.68 -1.43
CA TYR A 227 15.45 3.43 -1.61
C TYR A 227 14.64 4.13 -0.52
N GLY A 228 13.34 4.29 -0.77
CA GLY A 228 12.44 4.87 0.22
C GLY A 228 12.42 6.39 0.22
N GLY A 229 12.19 6.96 1.40
CA GLY A 229 12.10 8.43 1.59
C GLY A 229 10.67 8.94 1.82
N ALA A 230 9.69 8.04 1.90
CA ALA A 230 8.29 8.42 2.10
C ALA A 230 7.49 7.30 2.78
N ALA A 231 6.37 7.67 3.38
CA ALA A 231 5.28 6.77 3.70
C ALA A 231 4.19 6.80 2.62
N TYR A 232 3.41 5.73 2.56
CA TYR A 232 2.23 5.61 1.72
C TYR A 232 1.03 5.24 2.55
N THR A 233 -0.14 5.78 2.20
CA THR A 233 -1.37 5.52 2.95
C THR A 233 -2.51 5.06 2.05
N SER A 234 -3.41 4.28 2.64
CA SER A 234 -4.73 3.99 2.07
C SER A 234 -5.75 4.03 3.19
N CYS A 235 -6.70 4.93 3.09
CA CYS A 235 -7.82 5.02 4.01
C CYS A 235 -9.01 4.27 3.43
N PHE A 236 -9.77 3.59 4.28
CA PHE A 236 -10.96 2.87 3.88
C PHE A 236 -11.93 2.78 5.06
N GLN A 237 -13.19 2.49 4.76
CA GLN A 237 -14.21 2.23 5.76
C GLN A 237 -14.62 0.77 5.73
N VAL A 238 -14.85 0.23 6.93
CA VAL A 238 -15.60 -1.02 7.11
C VAL A 238 -16.90 -0.71 7.82
N GLU A 239 -17.93 -1.50 7.53
CA GLU A 239 -19.22 -1.45 8.20
C GLU A 239 -19.36 -2.70 9.07
N VAL A 240 -19.41 -2.51 10.38
CA VAL A 240 -19.61 -3.58 11.35
C VAL A 240 -21.11 -3.78 11.54
N THR A 241 -21.60 -4.98 11.27
CA THR A 241 -23.00 -5.36 11.45
C THR A 241 -23.19 -6.16 12.73
N ALA A 242 -24.38 -6.00 13.34
CA ALA A 242 -24.80 -6.75 14.52
C ALA A 242 -25.04 -8.25 14.23
#